data_AF-A0A2N5FDN0-F1
#
_entry.id   AF-A0A2N5FDN0-F1
#
_cell.length_a   1.000
_cell.length_b   1.000
_cell.length_c   1.000
_cell.angle_alpha   90.00
_cell.angle_beta   90.00
_cell.angle_gamma   90.00
#
_symmetry.space_group_name_H-M   'P 1'
#
loop_
_entity.id
_entity.type
_entity.pdbx_description
1 polymer ?
#
loop_
_entity_poly.entity_id
_entity_poly.type
_entity_poly.pdbx_seq_one_letter_code
_entity_poly.pdbx_strand_id
1 'polypeptide(L)' 'MGTNKKFYNNRYANPFQQPWANPKHAHSQVNGQTQLTQDLIILEAQTRKRS' A
#
# COMPACT_ATOMS: atom_id res chain seq x y z
N MET A 1 21.55 4.58 -29.09
CA MET A 1 21.06 5.45 -27.98
C MET A 1 19.64 5.01 -27.64
N GLY A 2 19.45 4.37 -26.49
CA GLY A 2 18.18 3.77 -26.09
C GLY A 2 17.17 4.85 -25.67
N THR A 3 15.96 4.77 -26.22
CA THR A 3 14.87 5.70 -25.96
C THR A 3 14.48 5.65 -24.49
N ASN A 4 14.58 6.80 -23.80
CA ASN A 4 14.14 6.97 -22.42
C ASN A 4 12.61 6.81 -22.38
N LYS A 5 12.15 5.56 -22.22
CA LYS A 5 10.73 5.21 -22.10
C LYS A 5 10.21 5.85 -20.81
N LYS A 6 9.51 6.97 -20.95
CA LYS A 6 8.77 7.67 -19.87
C LYS A 6 7.89 6.74 -19.02
N PHE A 7 7.56 5.55 -19.55
CA PHE A 7 6.87 4.48 -18.83
C PHE A 7 7.59 4.03 -17.55
N TYR A 8 8.92 4.09 -17.50
CA TYR A 8 9.69 3.66 -16.34
C TYR A 8 9.77 4.71 -15.22
N ASN A 9 9.49 5.99 -15.53
CA ASN A 9 9.48 7.07 -14.55
C ASN A 9 8.21 7.10 -13.68
N ASN A 10 7.16 6.36 -14.06
CA ASN A 10 5.92 6.27 -13.29
C ASN A 10 5.80 4.96 -12.48
N ARG A 11 6.90 4.22 -12.35
CA ARG A 11 6.93 3.08 -11.43
C ARG A 11 7.06 3.65 -10.04
N TYR A 12 5.92 3.75 -9.33
CA TYR A 12 5.92 3.81 -7.88
C TYR A 12 6.96 2.80 -7.38
N ALA A 13 8.05 3.31 -6.83
CA ALA A 13 9.11 2.50 -6.25
C ALA A 13 8.53 1.93 -4.95
N ASN A 14 7.87 0.78 -5.06
CA ASN A 14 7.31 0.11 -3.90
C ASN A 14 8.45 -0.10 -2.90
N PRO A 15 8.40 0.51 -1.70
CA PRO A 15 9.47 0.36 -0.71
C PRO A 15 9.58 -1.09 -0.21
N PHE A 16 8.58 -1.92 -0.49
CA PHE A 16 8.57 -3.34 -0.17
C PHE A 16 8.91 -4.16 -1.41
N GLN A 17 10.11 -4.73 -1.45
CA GLN A 17 10.62 -5.56 -2.56
C GLN A 17 10.09 -7.01 -2.57
N GLN A 18 9.10 -7.32 -1.74
CA GLN A 18 8.55 -8.66 -1.63
C GLN A 18 7.71 -9.03 -2.86
N PRO A 19 7.72 -10.31 -3.30
CA PRO A 19 7.02 -10.72 -4.52
C PRO A 19 5.49 -10.58 -4.45
N TRP A 20 4.92 -10.50 -3.24
CA TRP A 20 3.48 -10.28 -3.01
C TRP A 20 3.13 -8.81 -2.73
N ALA A 21 4.10 -7.90 -2.76
CA ALA A 21 3.84 -6.47 -2.61
C ALA A 21 3.17 -5.92 -3.88
N ASN A 22 2.02 -5.28 -3.75
CA ASN A 22 1.18 -4.81 -4.84
C ASN A 22 1.05 -3.28 -4.78
N PRO A 23 1.65 -2.53 -5.73
CA PRO A 23 1.61 -1.08 -5.76
C PRO A 23 0.19 -0.48 -5.75
N LYS A 24 -0.80 -1.17 -6.33
CA LYS A 24 -2.20 -0.69 -6.35
C LYS A 24 -2.84 -0.66 -4.96
N HIS A 25 -2.35 -1.50 -4.05
CA HIS A 25 -2.84 -1.61 -2.68
C HIS A 25 -1.80 -1.12 -1.67
N ALA A 26 -0.85 -0.27 -2.08
CA ALA A 26 0.20 0.23 -1.21
C ALA A 26 -0.34 0.86 0.08
N HIS A 27 -1.50 1.53 0.01
CA HIS A 27 -2.15 2.12 1.18
C HIS A 27 -2.62 1.10 2.23
N SER A 28 -2.93 -0.13 1.82
CA SER A 28 -3.36 -1.24 2.71
C SER A 28 -2.23 -2.22 3.01
N GLN A 29 -1.03 -2.00 2.46
CA GLN A 29 0.11 -2.89 2.66
C GLN A 29 1.05 -2.34 3.73
N VAL A 30 1.17 -3.07 4.84
CA VAL A 30 2.19 -2.84 5.87
C VAL A 30 3.28 -3.89 5.66
N ASN A 31 4.52 -3.47 5.43
CA ASN A 31 5.65 -4.38 5.16
C ASN A 31 5.38 -5.37 4.01
N GLY A 32 4.63 -4.95 2.99
CA GLY A 32 4.25 -5.76 1.84
C GLY A 32 3.09 -6.74 2.09
N GLN A 33 2.60 -6.90 3.31
CA GLN A 33 1.42 -7.71 3.63
C GLN A 33 0.17 -6.84 3.73
N THR A 34 -0.98 -7.33 3.25
CA THR A 34 -2.26 -6.65 3.41
C THR A 34 -2.68 -6.72 4.88
N GLN A 35 -2.71 -5.57 5.55
CA GLN A 35 -3.08 -5.45 6.96
C GLN A 35 -4.12 -4.34 7.14
N LEU A 36 -4.90 -4.40 8.22
CA LEU A 36 -5.78 -3.29 8.60
C LEU A 36 -4.94 -2.03 8.82
N THR A 37 -5.30 -0.96 8.12
CA THR A 37 -4.67 0.35 8.30
C THR A 37 -5.07 0.94 9.65
N GLN A 38 -4.27 1.88 10.14
CA GLN A 38 -4.52 2.53 11.44
C GLN A 38 -5.92 3.17 11.50
N ASP A 39 -6.40 3.72 10.39
CA ASP A 39 -7.73 4.33 10.26
C ASP A 39 -8.85 3.32 10.48
N LEU A 40 -8.71 2.10 9.95
CA LEU A 40 -9.68 1.02 10.13
C LEU A 40 -9.69 0.50 11.56
N ILE A 41 -8.52 0.42 12.21
CA ILE A 41 -8.40 0.06 13.62
C ILE A 41 -9.12 1.10 14.50
N ILE A 42 -8.94 2.39 14.21
CA ILE A 42 -9.63 3.47 14.93
C ILE A 42 -11.15 3.39 14.71
N LEU A 43 -11.59 3.16 13.47
CA LEU A 43 -12.99 3.01 13.12
C LEU A 43 -13.64 1.84 13.89
N GLU A 44 -12.98 0.68 13.93
CA GLU A 44 -13.45 -0.50 14.66
C GLU A 44 -13.58 -0.19 16.16
N ALA A 45 -12.58 0.47 16.75
CA ALA A 45 -12.60 0.87 18.15
C ALA A 45 -13.71 1.88 18.48
N GLN A 46 -13.96 2.86 17.59
CA GLN A 46 -15.05 3.82 17.77
C GLN A 46 -16.42 3.18 17.64
N THR A 47 -16.58 2.25 16.69
CA THR A 47 -17.84 1.51 16.47
C THR A 47 -18.20 0.69 17.71
N ARG A 48 -17.22 -0.02 18.29
CA ARG A 48 -17.40 -0.77 19.56
C ARG A 48 -17.78 0.10 20.76
N LYS A 49 -17.36 1.38 20.79
CA LYS A 49 -17.75 2.31 21.87
C LYS A 49 -19.18 2.81 21.74
N ARG A 50 -19.78 2.71 20.55
CA ARG A 50 -21.11 3.23 20.22
C ARG A 50 -22.19 2.14 20.20
N SER A 51 -21.80 0.87 20.23
CA SER A 51 -22.66 -0.30 20.43
C SER A 51 -22.84 -0.58 21.92
#